data_AF-F2DWB1-F1
#
_entry.id   AF-F2DWB1-F1
#
_cell.length_a   1.000
_cell.length_b   1.000
_cell.length_c   1.000
_cell.angle_alpha   90.00
_cell.angle_beta   90.00
_cell.angle_gamma   90.00
#
_symmetry.space_group_name_H-M   'P 1'
#
loop_
_entity.id
_entity.type
_entity.pdbx_description
1 polymer ?
#
loop_
_entity_poly.entity_id
_entity_poly.type
_entity_poly.pdbx_seq_one_letter_code
_entity_poly.pdbx_strand_id
1 'polypeptide(L)'
;MTQYPPGKALYANFGGVHPHFDLPSLHKLILFIQYHQHCRNSGFRWIVGRVSNVKAMELYKRIGARVLKEVNFERKGKTFRLFFFDFDLHGETFNFCLDNLDKLNQKLMERNMLKNSKL
;
A
#
# COMPACT_ATOMS: atom_id res chain seq x y z
N MET A 1 6.01 -17.64 -17.48
CA MET A 1 5.86 -17.53 -16.01
C MET A 1 6.98 -16.62 -15.51
N THR A 2 6.65 -15.48 -14.91
CA THR A 2 7.66 -14.59 -14.31
C THR A 2 8.18 -15.29 -13.05
N GLN A 3 9.43 -15.74 -13.06
CA GLN A 3 10.04 -16.34 -11.87
C GLN A 3 10.27 -15.24 -10.83
N TYR A 4 9.71 -15.42 -9.64
CA TYR A 4 9.99 -14.55 -8.51
C TYR A 4 11.44 -14.75 -8.08
N PRO A 5 12.24 -13.68 -7.96
CA PRO A 5 13.53 -13.79 -7.32
C PRO A 5 13.39 -14.43 -5.91
N PRO A 6 14.35 -15.27 -5.51
CA PRO A 6 14.31 -15.94 -4.23
C PRO A 6 14.28 -14.93 -3.07
N GLY A 7 13.54 -15.26 -2.01
CA GLY A 7 13.46 -14.43 -0.81
C GLY A 7 12.29 -14.80 0.11
N LYS A 8 12.35 -14.32 1.37
CA LYS A 8 11.26 -14.51 2.33
C LYS A 8 10.05 -13.69 1.91
N ALA A 9 8.87 -14.30 1.96
CA ALA A 9 7.61 -13.63 1.71
C ALA A 9 6.81 -13.49 3.01
N LEU A 10 6.26 -12.30 3.23
CA LEU A 10 5.30 -12.05 4.29
C LEU A 10 3.88 -12.14 3.70
N TYR A 11 3.04 -12.99 4.27
CA TYR A 11 1.64 -13.07 3.88
C TYR A 11 0.79 -12.07 4.68
N ALA A 12 0.10 -11.18 3.99
CA ALA A 12 -0.76 -10.15 4.58
C ALA A 12 -2.22 -10.33 4.15
N ASN A 13 -3.14 -10.28 5.12
CA ASN A 13 -4.56 -10.42 4.86
C ASN A 13 -5.33 -9.20 5.40
N PHE A 14 -5.89 -8.41 4.50
CA PHE A 14 -6.65 -7.21 4.84
C PHE A 14 -8.14 -7.47 4.62
N GLY A 15 -8.80 -7.94 5.68
CA GLY A 15 -10.22 -8.34 5.66
C GLY A 15 -11.17 -7.45 6.44
N GLY A 16 -10.73 -6.26 6.90
CA GLY A 16 -11.53 -5.38 7.75
C GLY A 16 -12.24 -4.27 6.97
N VAL A 17 -13.56 -4.20 7.11
CA VAL A 17 -14.32 -2.96 6.85
C VAL A 17 -14.04 -2.04 8.04
N HIS A 18 -12.91 -1.32 8.04
CA HIS A 18 -12.80 -0.17 8.92
C HIS A 18 -13.59 0.96 8.26
N PRO A 19 -14.68 1.47 8.87
CA PRO A 19 -15.49 2.56 8.30
C PRO A 19 -14.68 3.85 8.06
N HIS A 20 -13.46 3.90 8.59
CA HIS A 20 -12.53 5.03 8.48
C HIS A 20 -11.43 4.81 7.45
N PHE A 21 -11.53 3.83 6.54
CA PHE A 21 -10.72 3.84 5.31
C PHE A 21 -11.24 4.89 4.33
N ASP A 22 -11.56 6.09 4.81
CA ASP A 22 -11.47 7.26 3.94
C ASP A 22 -10.00 7.46 3.58
N LEU A 23 -9.81 7.95 2.35
CA LEU A 23 -8.52 8.17 1.68
C LEU A 23 -7.41 8.52 2.69
N PRO A 24 -6.21 7.93 2.57
CA PRO A 24 -5.27 7.93 3.65
C PRO A 24 -5.01 9.38 4.03
N SER A 25 -5.35 9.75 5.27
CA SER A 25 -4.61 10.83 5.89
C SER A 25 -3.15 10.50 5.67
N LEU A 26 -2.36 11.48 5.27
CA LEU A 26 -0.92 11.33 5.04
C LEU A 26 -0.25 10.39 6.07
N HIS A 27 -0.66 10.52 7.34
CA HIS A 27 -0.21 9.67 8.43
C HIS A 27 -0.34 8.16 8.15
N LYS A 28 -1.47 7.70 7.60
CA LYS A 28 -1.65 6.28 7.22
C LYS A 28 -0.70 5.86 6.11
N LEU A 29 -0.45 6.73 5.13
CA LEU A 29 0.52 6.44 4.09
C LEU A 29 1.93 6.30 4.70
N ILE A 30 2.33 7.21 5.58
CA ILE A 30 3.61 7.13 6.31
C ILE A 30 3.73 5.82 7.09
N LEU A 31 2.69 5.44 7.85
CA LEU A 31 2.67 4.16 8.60
C LEU A 31 2.82 2.95 7.66
N PHE A 32 2.16 2.98 6.50
CA PHE A 32 2.30 1.93 5.49
C PHE A 32 3.75 1.83 5.01
N ILE A 33 4.39 2.95 4.69
CA ILE A 33 5.77 2.94 4.20
C ILE A 33 6.74 2.48 5.30
N GLN A 34 6.57 2.97 6.53
CA GLN A 34 7.36 2.52 7.68
C GLN A 34 7.24 1.02 7.92
N TYR A 35 6.02 0.47 7.79
CA TYR A 35 5.80 -0.97 7.87
C TYR A 35 6.54 -1.74 6.76
N HIS A 36 6.51 -1.28 5.51
CA HIS A 36 7.22 -1.91 4.41
C HIS A 36 8.75 -1.82 4.61
N GLN A 37 9.26 -0.67 5.05
CA GLN A 37 10.67 -0.50 5.41
C GLN A 37 11.07 -1.46 6.55
N HIS A 38 10.24 -1.62 7.57
CA HIS A 38 10.51 -2.56 8.66
C HIS A 38 10.55 -4.01 8.16
N CYS A 39 9.61 -4.42 7.29
CA CYS A 39 9.62 -5.73 6.65
C CYS A 39 10.91 -5.94 5.84
N ARG A 40 11.31 -4.94 5.06
CA ARG A 40 12.56 -4.95 4.29
C ARG A 40 13.77 -5.16 5.19
N ASN A 41 13.88 -4.37 6.26
CA ASN A 41 14.98 -4.45 7.23
C ASN A 41 14.99 -5.78 8.00
N SER A 42 13.85 -6.44 8.12
CA SER A 42 13.70 -7.77 8.73
C SER A 42 14.04 -8.93 7.76
N GLY A 43 14.53 -8.62 6.56
CA GLY A 43 14.97 -9.61 5.58
C GLY A 43 13.85 -10.20 4.72
N PHE A 44 12.65 -9.59 4.71
CA PHE A 44 11.62 -9.93 3.74
C PHE A 44 11.94 -9.32 2.38
N ARG A 45 11.64 -10.08 1.33
CA ARG A 45 11.68 -9.60 -0.05
C ARG A 45 10.31 -9.26 -0.57
N TRP A 46 9.31 -10.07 -0.22
CA TRP A 46 7.97 -9.97 -0.77
C TRP A 46 6.96 -9.69 0.33
N ILE A 47 5.99 -8.84 0.02
CA ILE A 47 4.70 -8.89 0.69
C ILE A 47 3.72 -9.46 -0.33
N VAL A 48 3.08 -10.55 0.02
CA VAL A 48 2.01 -11.18 -0.76
C VAL A 48 0.75 -11.13 0.06
N GLY A 49 -0.39 -10.89 -0.55
CA GLY A 49 -1.58 -10.74 0.26
C GLY A 49 -2.88 -10.80 -0.49
N ARG A 50 -3.95 -10.74 0.31
CA ARG A 50 -5.30 -10.56 -0.20
C ARG A 50 -5.99 -9.38 0.48
N VAL A 51 -6.79 -8.66 -0.28
CA VAL A 51 -7.59 -7.55 0.25
C VAL A 51 -8.98 -7.55 -0.36
N SER A 52 -10.00 -7.41 0.47
CA SER A 52 -11.41 -7.31 0.02
C SER A 52 -11.96 -5.89 0.06
N ASN A 53 -11.15 -4.93 0.54
CA ASN A 53 -11.47 -3.51 0.58
C ASN A 53 -10.85 -2.80 -0.63
N VAL A 54 -11.69 -2.33 -1.54
CA VAL A 54 -11.26 -1.65 -2.78
C VAL A 54 -10.41 -0.41 -2.48
N LYS A 55 -10.79 0.41 -1.49
CA LYS A 55 -10.01 1.61 -1.12
C LYS A 55 -8.62 1.24 -0.60
N ALA A 56 -8.50 0.13 0.13
CA ALA A 56 -7.20 -0.37 0.58
C ALA A 56 -6.35 -0.89 -0.60
N MET A 57 -6.97 -1.58 -1.57
CA MET A 57 -6.25 -1.99 -2.79
C MET A 57 -5.75 -0.78 -3.58
N GLU A 58 -6.54 0.29 -3.71
CA GLU A 58 -6.09 1.52 -4.37
C GLU A 58 -4.90 2.17 -3.65
N LEU A 59 -4.85 2.11 -2.32
CA LEU A 59 -3.66 2.54 -1.57
C LEU A 59 -2.44 1.67 -1.90
N TYR A 60 -2.62 0.34 -1.92
CA TYR A 60 -1.56 -0.60 -2.28
C TYR A 60 -1.02 -0.36 -3.69
N LYS A 61 -1.89 -0.11 -4.67
CA LYS A 61 -1.47 0.26 -6.03
C LYS A 61 -0.65 1.54 -6.05
N ARG A 62 -1.04 2.56 -5.28
CA ARG A 62 -0.32 3.84 -5.18
C ARG A 62 1.10 3.71 -4.62
N ILE A 63 1.33 2.73 -3.76
CA ILE A 63 2.68 2.45 -3.24
C ILE A 63 3.44 1.45 -4.10
N GLY A 64 2.86 0.94 -5.20
CA GLY A 64 3.55 0.07 -6.16
C GLY A 64 3.17 -1.40 -6.10
N ALA A 65 2.17 -1.81 -5.30
CA ALA A 65 1.71 -3.20 -5.30
C ALA A 65 1.11 -3.58 -6.67
N ARG A 66 1.35 -4.82 -7.11
CA ARG A 66 0.76 -5.35 -8.34
C ARG A 66 -0.37 -6.29 -8.00
N VAL A 67 -1.49 -6.15 -8.71
CA VAL A 67 -2.60 -7.11 -8.61
C VAL A 67 -2.23 -8.36 -9.42
N LEU A 68 -2.19 -9.51 -8.75
CA LEU A 68 -1.95 -10.81 -9.36
C LEU A 68 -3.25 -11.45 -9.85
N LYS A 69 -4.33 -11.29 -9.09
CA LYS A 69 -5.63 -11.86 -9.41
C LYS A 69 -6.75 -11.06 -8.76
N GLU A 70 -7.81 -10.82 -9.50
CA GLU A 70 -9.08 -10.30 -8.99
C GLU A 70 -10.12 -11.42 -9.04
N VAL A 71 -10.89 -11.58 -7.96
CA VAL A 71 -11.97 -12.55 -7.85
C VAL A 71 -13.22 -11.84 -7.38
N ASN A 72 -14.26 -11.93 -8.20
CA ASN A 72 -15.59 -11.44 -7.86
C ASN A 72 -16.44 -12.61 -7.35
N PHE A 73 -17.17 -12.39 -6.26
CA PHE A 73 -18.08 -13.39 -5.73
C PHE A 73 -19.29 -12.74 -5.06
N GLU A 74 -20.41 -13.46 -5.04
CA GLU A 74 -21.64 -13.00 -4.40
C GLU A 74 -21.85 -13.68 -3.07
N ARG A 75 -22.30 -12.90 -2.08
CA ARG A 75 -22.70 -13.43 -0.77
C ARG A 75 -23.86 -12.62 -0.23
N LYS A 76 -24.98 -13.29 0.09
CA LYS A 76 -26.20 -12.66 0.62
C LYS A 76 -26.71 -11.50 -0.27
N GLY A 77 -26.73 -11.71 -1.59
CA GLY A 77 -27.20 -10.69 -2.55
C GLY A 77 -26.28 -9.48 -2.71
N LYS A 78 -25.04 -9.55 -2.22
CA LYS A 78 -24.03 -8.49 -2.38
C LYS A 78 -22.82 -9.02 -3.14
N THR A 79 -22.34 -8.24 -4.11
CA THR A 79 -21.09 -8.51 -4.83
C THR A 79 -19.89 -8.05 -4.01
N PHE A 80 -18.91 -8.93 -3.87
CA PHE A 80 -17.63 -8.68 -3.22
C PHE A 80 -16.50 -8.83 -4.24
N ARG A 81 -15.44 -8.06 -4.03
CA ARG A 81 -14.21 -8.12 -4.82
C ARG A 81 -13.05 -8.50 -3.91
N LEU A 82 -12.27 -9.50 -4.29
CA LEU A 82 -11.06 -9.92 -3.60
C LEU A 82 -9.88 -9.77 -4.54
N PHE A 83 -8.89 -9.00 -4.12
CA PHE A 83 -7.64 -8.79 -4.85
C PHE A 83 -6.53 -9.59 -4.18
N PHE A 84 -5.85 -10.42 -4.95
CA PHE A 84 -4.56 -10.99 -4.59
C PHE A 84 -3.47 -10.11 -5.17
N PHE A 85 -2.49 -9.74 -4.36
CA PHE A 85 -1.44 -8.81 -4.77
C PHE A 85 -0.07 -9.26 -4.29
N ASP A 86 0.96 -8.71 -4.92
CA ASP A 86 2.32 -8.72 -4.42
C ASP A 86 2.93 -7.31 -4.34
N PHE A 87 4.05 -7.24 -3.64
CA PHE A 87 4.88 -6.07 -3.50
C PHE A 87 6.33 -6.53 -3.35
N ASP A 88 7.23 -6.07 -4.22
CA ASP A 88 8.69 -6.29 -4.05
C ASP A 88 9.27 -5.18 -3.16
N LEU A 89 9.80 -5.56 -2.00
CA LEU A 89 10.41 -4.64 -1.04
C LEU A 89 11.78 -4.12 -1.47
N HIS A 90 12.40 -4.73 -2.49
CA HIS A 90 13.72 -4.36 -3.01
C HIS A 90 13.71 -4.05 -4.51
N GLY A 91 12.56 -4.22 -5.16
CA GLY A 91 12.36 -3.90 -6.57
C GLY A 91 11.91 -2.46 -6.81
N GLU A 92 11.63 -2.15 -8.07
CA GLU A 92 11.16 -0.84 -8.52
C GLU A 92 9.90 -0.34 -7.78
N THR A 93 9.09 -1.27 -7.28
CA THR A 93 7.88 -0.97 -6.50
C THR A 93 8.17 -0.24 -5.20
N PHE A 94 9.28 -0.56 -4.52
CA PHE A 94 9.68 0.16 -3.30
C PHE A 94 10.31 1.51 -3.61
N ASN A 95 11.10 1.63 -4.67
CA ASN A 95 11.67 2.92 -5.08
C ASN A 95 10.56 3.91 -5.47
N PHE A 96 9.55 3.45 -6.22
CA PHE A 96 8.36 4.24 -6.53
C PHE A 96 7.60 4.68 -5.27
N CYS A 97 7.56 3.82 -4.25
CA CYS A 97 6.98 4.14 -2.96
C CYS A 97 7.72 5.28 -2.25
N LEU A 98 9.06 5.27 -2.28
CA LEU A 98 9.90 6.32 -1.70
C LEU A 98 9.77 7.65 -2.46
N ASP A 99 9.81 7.63 -3.79
CA ASP A 99 9.62 8.83 -4.62
C ASP A 99 8.28 9.52 -4.34
N ASN A 100 7.23 8.72 -4.12
CA ASN A 100 5.92 9.26 -3.77
C ASN A 100 5.90 9.85 -2.36
N LEU A 101 6.65 9.27 -1.41
CA LEU A 101 6.78 9.83 -0.07
C LEU A 101 7.48 11.19 -0.08
N ASP A 102 8.56 11.33 -0.86
CA ASP A 102 9.31 12.59 -0.96
C ASP A 102 8.45 13.70 -1.56
N LYS A 103 7.70 13.41 -2.63
CA LYS A 103 6.72 14.34 -3.21
C LYS A 103 5.62 14.74 -2.21
N LEU A 104 5.18 13.82 -1.36
CA LEU A 104 4.20 14.10 -0.32
C LEU A 104 4.79 14.96 0.80
N ASN A 105 6.02 14.68 1.24
CA ASN A 105 6.75 15.47 2.22
C ASN A 105 6.94 16.92 1.75
N GLN A 106 7.33 17.11 0.48
CA GLN A 106 7.50 18.43 -0.12
C GLN A 106 6.19 19.24 -0.07
N LYS A 107 5.07 18.65 -0.50
CA LYS A 107 3.74 19.30 -0.47
C LYS A 107 3.30 19.72 0.93
N LEU A 108 3.74 19.00 1.97
CA LEU A 108 3.42 19.35 3.36
C LEU A 108 4.27 20.48 3.88
N MET A 109 5.56 20.47 3.56
CA MET A 109 6.45 21.58 3.89
C MET A 109 5.94 22.87 3.24
N GLU A 110 5.55 22.83 1.96
CA GLU A 110 4.94 23.96 1.25
C GLU A 110 3.65 24.46 1.93
N ARG A 111 2.76 23.55 2.34
CA ARG A 111 1.52 23.91 3.05
C ARG A 111 1.77 24.51 4.43
N ASN A 112 2.76 24.01 5.16
CA ASN A 112 3.12 24.53 6.48
C ASN A 112 3.79 25.91 6.36
N MET A 113 4.64 26.10 5.36
CA MET A 113 5.24 27.40 5.02
C MET A 113 4.15 28.44 4.68
N LEU A 114 3.18 28.09 3.84
CA LEU A 114 2.05 28.96 3.47
C LEU A 114 1.12 29.32 4.65
N LYS A 115 1.02 28.44 5.65
CA LYS A 115 0.28 28.74 6.88
C LYS A 115 1.05 29.69 7.80
N ASN A 116 2.36 29.51 7.90
CA ASN A 116 3.22 30.35 8.75
C ASN A 116 3.46 31.74 8.14
N SER A 117 3.32 31.91 6.82
CA SER A 117 3.42 33.22 6.15
C SER A 117 2.11 34.02 6.11
N LYS A 118 1.01 33.48 6.67
CA LYS A 118 -0.32 34.12 6.77
C LYS A 118 -0.69 34.50 8.20
N LEU A 119 0.26 34.38 9.13
CA LEU A 119 0.25 34.92 10.49
C LEU A 119 1.19 36.12 10.53
#